data_AF-A0A7W4E8A3-F1
#
_entry.id   AF-A0A7W4E8A3-F1
#
_cell.length_a   1.000
_cell.length_b   1.000
_cell.length_c   1.000
_cell.angle_alpha   90.00
_cell.angle_beta   90.00
_cell.angle_gamma   90.00
#
_symmetry.space_group_name_H-M   'P 1'
#
loop_
_entity.id
_entity.type
_entity.pdbx_description
1 polymer ?
#
loop_
_entity_poly.entity_id
_entity_poly.type
_entity_poly.pdbx_seq_one_letter_code
_entity_poly.pdbx_strand_id
1 'polypeptide(L)'
;MLLYEALYKEESEDYSKGEIYLYPLISDARMALKAISDCNIEKLQNVLYIAEKYHSDKKYDKGYEIMRDKLQRILDFIKKFNEHFNRSVDKNSLKILEYKESAFVENIISLITQDNQLGFEETVVILQSLKPIVDRLVIGSEEPMANIYSIGLNICEEYNIYGVNFAIIISSNYKWSIEYFIRGYDSRIDRIIYNGISSILGSKKEIKKLDGKL
;
A
#
# COMPACT_ATOMS: atom_id res chain seq x y z
N MET A 1 -14.27 -8.86 -5.48
CA MET A 1 -13.04 -8.30 -6.06
C MET A 1 -12.24 -7.66 -4.95
N LEU A 2 -11.06 -8.22 -4.69
CA LEU A 2 -10.07 -7.73 -3.74
C LEU A 2 -9.17 -6.73 -4.45
N LEU A 3 -9.04 -5.51 -3.91
CA LEU A 3 -8.35 -4.41 -4.58
C LEU A 3 -6.88 -4.74 -4.86
N TYR A 4 -6.21 -5.41 -3.92
CA TYR A 4 -4.82 -5.85 -4.09
C TYR A 4 -4.65 -6.74 -5.32
N GLU A 5 -5.52 -7.74 -5.50
CA GLU A 5 -5.40 -8.67 -6.62
C GLU A 5 -5.69 -7.98 -7.94
N ALA A 6 -6.70 -7.11 -7.95
CA ALA A 6 -7.04 -6.30 -9.11
C ALA A 6 -5.90 -5.39 -9.58
N LEU A 7 -5.04 -4.93 -8.66
CA LEU A 7 -3.91 -4.04 -8.97
C LEU A 7 -2.58 -4.76 -9.23
N TYR A 8 -2.32 -5.88 -8.55
CA TYR A 8 -0.98 -6.49 -8.49
C TYR A 8 -0.89 -7.95 -8.97
N LYS A 9 -2.00 -8.69 -9.12
CA LYS A 9 -1.96 -10.11 -9.51
C LYS A 9 -2.56 -10.33 -10.89
N GLU A 10 -1.73 -10.25 -11.93
CA GLU A 10 -2.18 -10.31 -13.33
C GLU A 10 -2.89 -11.62 -13.70
N GLU A 11 -2.53 -12.74 -13.06
CA GLU A 11 -3.19 -14.02 -13.25
C GLU A 11 -4.53 -14.17 -12.50
N SER A 12 -4.94 -13.20 -11.69
CA SER A 12 -6.17 -13.29 -10.89
C SER A 12 -7.43 -13.00 -11.70
N GLU A 13 -8.54 -13.62 -11.30
CA GLU A 13 -9.86 -13.30 -11.85
C GLU A 13 -10.23 -11.83 -11.57
N ASP A 14 -9.85 -11.32 -10.40
CA ASP A 14 -10.09 -9.95 -9.97
C ASP A 14 -9.36 -8.93 -10.84
N TYR A 15 -8.13 -9.22 -11.27
CA TYR A 15 -7.42 -8.44 -12.27
C TYR A 15 -8.14 -8.42 -13.61
N SER A 16 -8.51 -9.60 -14.10
CA SER A 16 -9.22 -9.75 -15.39
C SER A 16 -10.53 -8.96 -15.40
N LYS A 17 -11.31 -9.04 -14.31
CA LYS A 17 -12.54 -8.26 -14.14
C LYS A 17 -12.25 -6.76 -14.05
N GLY A 18 -11.19 -6.38 -13.35
CA GLY A 18 -10.74 -4.99 -13.29
C GLY A 18 -10.51 -4.40 -14.67
N GLU A 19 -9.74 -5.07 -15.51
CA GLU A 19 -9.43 -4.62 -16.88
C GLU A 19 -10.67 -4.58 -17.78
N ILE A 20 -11.64 -5.47 -17.59
CA ILE A 20 -12.86 -5.50 -18.41
C ILE A 20 -13.85 -4.41 -17.97
N TYR A 21 -14.10 -4.28 -16.68
CA TYR A 21 -15.23 -3.50 -16.17
C TYR A 21 -14.85 -2.13 -15.61
N LEU A 22 -13.58 -1.93 -15.28
CA LEU A 22 -13.07 -0.72 -14.64
C LEU A 22 -11.95 -0.03 -15.45
N TYR A 23 -11.66 -0.48 -16.67
CA TYR A 23 -10.75 0.25 -17.54
C TYR A 23 -11.38 1.59 -17.96
N PRO A 24 -10.64 2.72 -17.91
CA PRO A 24 -9.21 2.85 -17.66
C PRO A 24 -8.83 3.10 -16.19
N LEU A 25 -9.79 3.33 -15.29
CA LEU A 25 -9.52 3.68 -13.88
C LEU A 25 -8.56 2.71 -13.19
N ILE A 26 -8.69 1.40 -13.44
CA ILE A 26 -7.76 0.41 -12.89
C ILE A 26 -6.34 0.56 -13.45
N SER A 27 -6.22 0.85 -14.75
CA SER A 27 -4.94 1.09 -15.42
C SER A 27 -4.27 2.34 -14.87
N ASP A 28 -5.03 3.43 -14.70
CA ASP A 28 -4.54 4.69 -14.15
C ASP A 28 -3.99 4.49 -12.73
N ALA A 29 -4.74 3.80 -11.86
CA ALA A 29 -4.32 3.50 -10.49
C ALA A 29 -3.04 2.64 -10.46
N ARG A 30 -2.96 1.59 -11.30
CA ARG A 30 -1.77 0.73 -11.42
C ARG A 30 -0.55 1.51 -11.87
N MET A 31 -0.70 2.32 -12.92
CA MET A 31 0.40 3.11 -13.47
C MET A 31 0.89 4.17 -12.47
N ALA A 32 -0.02 4.77 -11.70
CA ALA A 32 0.31 5.74 -10.67
C ALA A 32 1.07 5.09 -9.50
N LEU A 33 0.58 3.97 -8.97
CA LEU A 33 1.27 3.20 -7.91
C LEU A 33 2.63 2.69 -8.38
N LYS A 34 2.74 2.26 -9.65
CA LYS A 34 4.02 1.87 -10.24
C LYS A 34 4.98 3.05 -10.32
N ALA A 35 4.52 4.22 -10.75
CA ALA A 35 5.33 5.43 -10.78
C ALA A 35 5.83 5.85 -9.37
N ILE A 36 5.01 5.67 -8.33
CA ILE A 36 5.45 5.82 -6.93
C ILE A 36 6.57 4.83 -6.60
N SER A 37 6.38 3.54 -6.87
CA SER A 37 7.38 2.50 -6.55
C SER A 37 8.71 2.69 -7.27
N ASP A 38 8.68 3.33 -8.44
CA ASP A 38 9.84 3.68 -9.25
C ASP A 38 10.41 5.09 -8.91
N CYS A 39 9.80 5.79 -7.93
CA CYS A 39 10.11 7.18 -7.59
C CYS A 39 10.12 8.10 -8.82
N ASN A 40 9.21 7.89 -9.77
CA ASN A 40 9.15 8.61 -11.04
C ASN A 40 8.06 9.67 -11.03
N ILE A 41 8.40 10.87 -10.56
CA ILE A 41 7.46 12.00 -10.45
C ILE A 41 6.91 12.47 -11.79
N GLU A 42 7.71 12.45 -12.86
CA GLU A 42 7.27 12.88 -14.20
C GLU A 42 6.22 11.91 -14.76
N LYS A 43 6.48 10.60 -14.64
CA LYS A 43 5.52 9.57 -15.02
C LYS A 43 4.25 9.65 -14.18
N LEU A 44 4.37 9.89 -12.88
CA LEU A 44 3.23 10.08 -11.99
C LEU A 44 2.34 11.24 -12.45
N GLN A 45 2.95 12.40 -12.71
CA GLN A 45 2.25 13.59 -13.19
C GLN A 45 1.57 13.36 -14.54
N ASN A 46 2.23 12.66 -15.46
CA ASN A 46 1.64 12.32 -16.75
C ASN A 46 0.42 11.39 -16.61
N VAL A 47 0.49 10.39 -15.74
CA VAL A 47 -0.64 9.49 -15.45
C VAL A 47 -1.82 10.27 -14.86
N LEU A 48 -1.58 11.13 -13.86
CA LEU A 48 -2.61 11.96 -13.25
C LEU A 48 -3.26 12.91 -14.28
N TYR A 49 -2.45 13.53 -15.13
CA TYR A 49 -2.95 14.37 -16.22
C TYR A 49 -3.83 13.59 -17.19
N ILE A 50 -3.42 12.37 -17.57
CA ILE A 50 -4.21 11.53 -18.47
C ILE A 50 -5.55 11.15 -17.83
N ALA A 51 -5.52 10.67 -16.60
CA ALA A 51 -6.71 10.27 -15.85
C ALA A 51 -7.70 11.44 -15.73
N GLU A 52 -7.23 12.62 -15.35
CA GLU A 52 -8.07 13.80 -15.18
C GLU A 52 -8.63 14.32 -16.50
N LYS A 53 -7.80 14.40 -17.55
CA LYS A 53 -8.20 15.02 -18.82
C LYS A 53 -9.03 14.11 -19.72
N TYR A 54 -8.77 12.81 -19.71
CA TYR A 54 -9.36 11.88 -20.67
C TYR A 54 -10.32 10.88 -20.02
N HIS A 55 -10.21 10.61 -18.72
CA HIS A 55 -10.92 9.51 -18.08
C HIS A 55 -11.91 9.93 -16.98
N SER A 56 -11.91 11.21 -16.56
CA SER A 56 -12.73 11.73 -15.45
C SER A 56 -14.24 11.59 -15.65
N ASP A 57 -14.74 11.76 -16.87
CA ASP A 57 -16.18 11.67 -17.18
C ASP A 57 -16.66 10.23 -17.48
N LYS A 58 -15.77 9.24 -17.37
CA LYS A 58 -16.10 7.86 -17.74
C LYS A 58 -17.04 7.23 -16.72
N LYS A 59 -18.13 6.65 -17.23
CA LYS A 59 -19.10 5.90 -16.44
C LYS A 59 -18.73 4.42 -16.40
N TYR A 60 -18.85 3.84 -15.22
CA TYR A 60 -18.58 2.43 -14.96
C TYR A 60 -19.88 1.71 -14.59
N ASP A 61 -19.86 0.38 -14.75
CA ASP A 61 -20.97 -0.48 -14.35
C ASP A 61 -21.25 -0.35 -12.84
N LYS A 62 -22.52 -0.25 -12.46
CA LYS A 62 -22.95 -0.13 -11.06
C LYS A 62 -22.55 -1.35 -10.22
N GLY A 63 -22.43 -2.53 -10.82
CA GLY A 63 -21.96 -3.74 -10.16
C GLY A 63 -20.52 -3.63 -9.62
N TYR A 64 -19.75 -2.64 -10.07
CA TYR A 64 -18.36 -2.41 -9.66
C TYR A 64 -18.16 -1.07 -8.92
N GLU A 65 -19.24 -0.43 -8.47
CA GLU A 65 -19.24 0.86 -7.77
C GLU A 65 -18.30 0.89 -6.55
N ILE A 66 -18.35 -0.14 -5.70
CA ILE A 66 -17.46 -0.22 -4.54
C ILE A 66 -15.98 -0.21 -4.94
N MET A 67 -15.60 -0.95 -5.98
CA MET A 67 -14.21 -0.97 -6.43
C MET A 67 -13.82 0.32 -7.13
N ARG A 68 -14.71 0.88 -7.96
CA ARG A 68 -14.52 2.20 -8.56
C ARG A 68 -14.20 3.24 -7.49
N ASP A 69 -14.96 3.26 -6.40
CA ASP A 69 -14.77 4.24 -5.33
C ASP A 69 -13.44 4.03 -4.59
N LYS A 70 -13.02 2.78 -4.38
CA LYS A 70 -11.69 2.47 -3.82
C LYS A 70 -10.56 2.97 -4.72
N LEU A 71 -10.65 2.69 -6.03
CA LEU A 71 -9.66 3.15 -7.02
C LEU A 71 -9.62 4.69 -7.12
N GLN A 72 -10.78 5.34 -7.06
CA GLN A 72 -10.86 6.80 -7.08
C GLN A 72 -10.19 7.41 -5.84
N ARG A 73 -10.44 6.85 -4.64
CA ARG A 73 -9.76 7.30 -3.41
C ARG A 73 -8.24 7.17 -3.50
N ILE A 74 -7.73 6.11 -4.14
CA ILE A 74 -6.30 5.96 -4.39
C ILE A 74 -5.80 7.09 -5.31
N LEU A 75 -6.45 7.34 -6.43
CA LEU A 75 -6.03 8.42 -7.34
C LEU A 75 -6.10 9.80 -6.70
N ASP A 76 -7.15 10.07 -5.92
CA ASP A 76 -7.31 11.32 -5.19
C ASP A 76 -6.20 11.49 -4.15
N PHE A 77 -5.88 10.43 -3.39
CA PHE A 77 -4.74 10.43 -2.47
C PHE A 77 -3.42 10.71 -3.21
N ILE A 78 -3.18 10.03 -4.33
CA ILE A 78 -1.95 10.21 -5.12
C ILE A 78 -1.87 11.64 -5.69
N LYS A 79 -3.00 12.23 -6.09
CA LYS A 79 -3.06 13.63 -6.53
C LYS A 79 -2.69 14.58 -5.38
N LYS A 80 -3.24 14.38 -4.18
CA LYS A 80 -2.85 15.12 -2.97
C LYS A 80 -1.36 14.97 -2.68
N PHE A 81 -0.82 13.76 -2.78
CA PHE A 81 0.61 13.51 -2.63
C PHE A 81 1.43 14.28 -3.66
N ASN A 82 1.09 14.21 -4.94
CA ASN A 82 1.81 14.94 -5.98
C ASN A 82 1.81 16.45 -5.72
N GLU A 83 0.69 17.03 -5.30
CA GLU A 83 0.63 18.44 -4.92
C GLU A 83 1.51 18.76 -3.71
N HIS A 84 1.43 17.95 -2.66
CA HIS A 84 2.22 18.13 -1.44
C HIS A 84 3.72 18.01 -1.72
N PHE A 85 4.14 16.93 -2.39
CA PHE A 85 5.53 16.64 -2.71
C PHE A 85 6.18 17.76 -3.52
N ASN A 86 5.48 18.31 -4.52
CA ASN A 86 6.00 19.42 -5.33
C ASN A 86 6.11 20.74 -4.57
N ARG A 87 5.38 20.93 -3.47
CA ARG A 87 5.47 22.11 -2.59
C ARG A 87 6.54 21.94 -1.50
N SER A 88 6.66 20.73 -0.97
CA SER A 88 7.47 20.44 0.23
C SER A 88 8.93 20.12 -0.05
N VAL A 89 9.27 19.68 -1.27
CA VAL A 89 10.62 19.15 -1.57
C VAL A 89 11.43 20.10 -2.45
N ASP A 90 12.67 20.38 -2.04
CA ASP A 90 13.64 21.10 -2.86
C ASP A 90 14.04 20.26 -4.08
N LYS A 91 13.74 20.75 -5.28
CA LYS A 91 14.08 20.05 -6.54
C LYS A 91 15.57 19.80 -6.71
N ASN A 92 16.44 20.59 -6.07
CA ASN A 92 17.87 20.37 -6.12
C ASN A 92 18.33 19.13 -5.32
N SER A 93 17.67 18.83 -4.19
CA SER A 93 18.00 17.64 -3.38
C SER A 93 17.60 16.34 -4.08
N LEU A 94 16.56 16.39 -4.93
CA LEU A 94 16.07 15.25 -5.73
C LEU A 94 17.03 14.76 -6.81
N LYS A 95 18.14 15.46 -7.07
CA LYS A 95 19.20 15.01 -7.98
C LYS A 95 19.97 13.81 -7.42
N ILE A 96 19.93 13.62 -6.11
CA ILE A 96 20.53 12.47 -5.43
C ILE A 96 19.42 11.42 -5.24
N LEU A 97 19.64 10.22 -5.78
CA LEU A 97 18.64 9.16 -5.81
C LEU A 97 18.14 8.78 -4.40
N GLU A 98 19.05 8.61 -3.44
CA GLU A 98 18.69 8.23 -2.07
C GLU A 98 17.77 9.26 -1.39
N TYR A 99 18.06 10.55 -1.55
CA TYR A 99 17.21 11.62 -1.00
C TYR A 99 15.84 11.67 -1.67
N LYS A 100 15.78 11.37 -2.97
CA LYS A 100 14.51 11.24 -3.69
C LYS A 100 13.68 10.08 -3.14
N GLU A 101 14.30 8.91 -2.96
CA GLU A 101 13.62 7.71 -2.45
C GLU A 101 13.12 7.93 -1.02
N SER A 102 13.94 8.49 -0.12
CA SER A 102 13.54 8.83 1.26
C SER A 102 12.38 9.83 1.27
N ALA A 103 12.48 10.90 0.49
CA ALA A 103 11.43 11.91 0.42
C ALA A 103 10.09 11.33 -0.05
N PHE A 104 10.09 10.42 -1.04
CA PHE A 104 8.86 9.75 -1.48
C PHE A 104 8.20 8.97 -0.33
N VAL A 105 8.99 8.15 0.38
CA VAL A 105 8.48 7.30 1.45
C VAL A 105 7.96 8.13 2.63
N GLU A 106 8.75 9.10 3.10
CA GLU A 106 8.38 9.97 4.23
C GLU A 106 7.11 10.78 3.95
N ASN A 107 7.00 11.39 2.77
CA ASN A 107 5.84 12.21 2.42
C ASN A 107 4.57 11.35 2.27
N ILE A 108 4.65 10.15 1.71
CA ILE A 108 3.49 9.26 1.59
C ILE A 108 3.07 8.74 2.96
N ILE A 109 4.02 8.30 3.81
CA ILE A 109 3.72 7.86 5.18
C ILE A 109 3.04 8.98 5.97
N SER A 110 3.61 10.20 5.93
CA SER A 110 3.02 11.36 6.59
C SER A 110 1.58 11.61 6.12
N LEU A 111 1.34 11.56 4.81
CA LEU A 111 -0.01 11.78 4.27
C LEU A 111 -0.99 10.67 4.66
N ILE A 112 -0.58 9.39 4.66
CA ILE A 112 -1.44 8.30 5.14
C ILE A 112 -1.87 8.54 6.58
N THR A 113 -0.94 8.95 7.46
CA THR A 113 -1.28 9.20 8.88
C THR A 113 -2.23 10.39 9.10
N GLN A 114 -2.34 11.28 8.12
CA GLN A 114 -3.20 12.47 8.19
C GLN A 114 -4.50 12.32 7.38
N ASP A 115 -4.57 11.36 6.45
CA ASP A 115 -5.72 11.13 5.60
C ASP A 115 -6.74 10.24 6.31
N ASN A 116 -7.98 10.73 6.42
CA ASN A 116 -9.10 10.02 7.04
C ASN A 116 -10.10 9.44 6.03
N GLN A 117 -9.78 9.52 4.73
CA GLN A 117 -10.63 9.07 3.63
C GLN A 117 -10.20 7.70 3.10
N LEU A 118 -8.92 7.34 3.22
CA LEU A 118 -8.45 6.02 2.82
C LEU A 118 -9.10 4.92 3.66
N GLY A 119 -9.70 3.94 2.98
CA GLY A 119 -10.05 2.67 3.59
C GLY A 119 -8.83 1.77 3.73
N PHE A 120 -9.00 0.66 4.44
CA PHE A 120 -7.90 -0.26 4.68
C PHE A 120 -7.28 -0.84 3.41
N GLU A 121 -8.10 -1.31 2.46
CA GLU A 121 -7.55 -1.92 1.23
C GLU A 121 -6.73 -0.92 0.42
N GLU A 122 -7.18 0.34 0.37
CA GLU A 122 -6.49 1.44 -0.29
C GLU A 122 -5.15 1.73 0.39
N THR A 123 -5.13 1.78 1.72
CA THR A 123 -3.87 1.98 2.46
C THR A 123 -2.90 0.83 2.26
N VAL A 124 -3.38 -0.43 2.27
CA VAL A 124 -2.54 -1.62 2.04
C VAL A 124 -1.84 -1.55 0.68
N VAL A 125 -2.56 -1.18 -0.38
CA VAL A 125 -1.98 -1.13 -1.73
C VAL A 125 -0.99 0.04 -1.87
N ILE A 126 -1.26 1.19 -1.25
CA ILE A 126 -0.31 2.30 -1.23
C ILE A 126 0.96 1.90 -0.47
N LEU A 127 0.83 1.32 0.73
CA LEU A 127 1.97 0.83 1.51
C LEU A 127 2.77 -0.22 0.74
N GLN A 128 2.10 -1.11 0.00
CA GLN A 128 2.78 -2.09 -0.83
C GLN A 128 3.62 -1.43 -1.93
N SER A 129 3.16 -0.32 -2.51
CA SER A 129 3.93 0.42 -3.52
C SER A 129 5.22 1.05 -2.96
N LEU A 130 5.34 1.23 -1.64
CA LEU A 130 6.53 1.78 -0.99
C LEU A 130 7.61 0.74 -0.73
N LYS A 131 7.25 -0.54 -0.51
CA LYS A 131 8.22 -1.59 -0.16
C LYS A 131 9.39 -1.68 -1.16
N PRO A 132 9.19 -1.63 -2.49
CA PRO A 132 10.30 -1.65 -3.44
C PRO A 132 11.26 -0.45 -3.33
N ILE A 133 10.80 0.69 -2.81
CA ILE A 133 11.64 1.88 -2.58
C ILE A 133 12.53 1.60 -1.36
N VAL A 134 11.94 1.14 -0.27
CA VAL A 134 12.66 0.80 0.97
C VAL A 134 13.68 -0.32 0.75
N ASP A 135 13.37 -1.29 -0.13
CA ASP A 135 14.32 -2.33 -0.56
C ASP A 135 15.60 -1.80 -1.24
N ARG A 136 15.53 -0.61 -1.85
CA ARG A 136 16.64 0.03 -2.57
C ARG A 136 17.41 1.03 -1.72
N LEU A 137 16.82 1.54 -0.63
CA LEU A 137 17.49 2.43 0.30
C LEU A 137 18.74 1.74 0.88
N VAL A 138 19.90 2.35 0.62
CA VAL A 138 21.22 1.84 1.04
C VAL A 138 21.45 2.05 2.54
N ILE A 139 20.88 3.11 3.10
CA ILE A 139 20.99 3.50 4.52
C ILE A 139 19.60 3.90 5.01
N GLY A 140 19.28 3.57 6.27
CA GLY A 140 18.07 4.08 6.93
C GLY A 140 16.76 3.46 6.44
N SER A 141 16.79 2.27 5.84
CA SER A 141 15.59 1.53 5.41
C SER A 141 14.79 0.93 6.56
N GLU A 142 15.40 0.79 7.74
CA GLU A 142 14.79 0.11 8.89
C GLU A 142 13.56 0.86 9.44
N GLU A 143 13.69 2.15 9.71
CA GLU A 143 12.59 2.97 10.25
C GLU A 143 11.42 3.11 9.27
N PRO A 144 11.62 3.42 7.97
CA PRO A 144 10.56 3.41 6.98
C PRO A 144 9.85 2.06 6.86
N MET A 145 10.59 0.94 6.91
CA MET A 145 9.97 -0.39 6.86
C MET A 145 9.13 -0.66 8.10
N ALA A 146 9.65 -0.32 9.29
CA ALA A 146 8.92 -0.45 10.55
C ALA A 146 7.63 0.39 10.53
N ASN A 147 7.67 1.61 9.99
CA ASN A 147 6.50 2.46 9.82
C ASN A 147 5.47 1.85 8.87
N ILE A 148 5.89 1.31 7.72
CA ILE A 148 5.01 0.63 6.77
C ILE A 148 4.24 -0.50 7.46
N TYR A 149 4.94 -1.39 8.16
CA TYR A 149 4.30 -2.49 8.83
C TYR A 149 3.43 -2.02 10.01
N SER A 150 3.89 -1.05 10.81
CA SER A 150 3.14 -0.55 11.97
C SER A 150 1.82 0.10 11.56
N ILE A 151 1.83 0.91 10.49
CA ILE A 151 0.61 1.50 9.92
C ILE A 151 -0.31 0.38 9.43
N GLY A 152 0.22 -0.57 8.65
CA GLY A 152 -0.58 -1.69 8.13
C GLY A 152 -1.24 -2.51 9.25
N LEU A 153 -0.51 -2.81 10.33
CA LEU A 153 -1.01 -3.55 11.49
C LEU A 153 -2.04 -2.75 12.31
N ASN A 154 -1.81 -1.45 12.52
CA ASN A 154 -2.75 -0.58 13.22
C ASN A 154 -4.11 -0.55 12.50
N ILE A 155 -4.09 -0.44 11.17
CA ILE A 155 -5.33 -0.46 10.39
C ILE A 155 -5.98 -1.84 10.45
N CYS A 156 -5.19 -2.93 10.47
CA CYS A 156 -5.75 -4.26 10.65
C CYS A 156 -6.53 -4.41 11.96
N GLU A 157 -6.01 -3.83 13.05
CA GLU A 157 -6.69 -3.79 14.36
C GLU A 157 -7.93 -2.89 14.33
N GLU A 158 -7.82 -1.67 13.79
CA GLU A 158 -8.90 -0.68 13.73
C GLU A 158 -10.15 -1.22 13.01
N TYR A 159 -9.95 -1.86 11.86
CA TYR A 159 -11.04 -2.37 11.03
C TYR A 159 -11.36 -3.85 11.31
N ASN A 160 -10.66 -4.51 12.24
CA ASN A 160 -10.82 -5.91 12.62
C ASN A 160 -10.79 -6.89 11.42
N ILE A 161 -9.68 -6.90 10.70
CA ILE A 161 -9.54 -7.46 9.34
C ILE A 161 -8.24 -8.26 9.25
N TYR A 162 -8.35 -9.54 9.59
CA TYR A 162 -7.21 -10.41 9.83
C TYR A 162 -7.00 -11.51 8.77
N GLY A 163 -7.68 -11.40 7.63
CA GLY A 163 -7.61 -12.37 6.53
C GLY A 163 -6.50 -12.08 5.51
N VAL A 164 -6.83 -12.19 4.22
CA VAL A 164 -5.87 -12.06 3.09
C VAL A 164 -5.07 -10.76 3.13
N ASN A 165 -5.71 -9.65 3.48
CA ASN A 165 -5.02 -8.36 3.52
C ASN A 165 -4.03 -8.24 4.70
N PHE A 166 -4.34 -8.83 5.86
CA PHE A 166 -3.36 -8.95 6.94
C PHE A 166 -2.17 -9.79 6.48
N ALA A 167 -2.42 -10.91 5.79
CA ALA A 167 -1.36 -11.74 5.21
C ALA A 167 -0.49 -10.95 4.21
N ILE A 168 -1.08 -10.08 3.39
CA ILE A 168 -0.35 -9.18 2.47
C ILE A 168 0.55 -8.18 3.23
N ILE A 169 0.06 -7.62 4.34
CA ILE A 169 0.87 -6.72 5.17
C ILE A 169 2.06 -7.46 5.75
N ILE A 170 1.82 -8.61 6.39
CA ILE A 170 2.86 -9.36 7.12
C ILE A 170 3.74 -10.23 6.23
N SER A 171 3.42 -10.38 4.94
CA SER A 171 4.21 -11.20 4.04
C SER A 171 5.63 -10.66 3.97
N SER A 172 6.60 -11.56 4.17
CA SER A 172 7.99 -11.22 3.96
C SER A 172 8.22 -10.99 2.46
N ASN A 173 8.78 -9.83 2.13
CA ASN A 173 9.38 -9.61 0.82
C ASN A 173 10.88 -9.79 1.00
N TYR A 174 11.58 -10.30 -0.01
CA TYR A 174 12.94 -10.89 0.01
C TYR A 174 13.97 -10.37 1.04
N LYS A 175 14.00 -9.07 1.37
CA LYS A 175 14.95 -8.49 2.35
C LYS A 175 14.38 -8.27 3.77
N TRP A 176 13.07 -8.28 3.94
CA TRP A 176 12.40 -7.79 5.15
C TRP A 176 11.41 -8.80 5.70
N SER A 177 11.68 -9.22 6.94
CA SER A 177 10.74 -9.98 7.77
C SER A 177 10.08 -9.03 8.76
N ILE A 178 8.77 -9.17 8.94
CA ILE A 178 8.05 -8.42 9.98
C ILE A 178 8.63 -8.68 11.38
N GLU A 179 9.17 -9.88 11.60
CA GLU A 179 9.80 -10.26 12.86
C GLU A 179 10.99 -9.37 13.21
N TYR A 180 11.78 -8.96 12.21
CA TYR A 180 12.98 -8.15 12.43
C TYR A 180 12.64 -6.73 12.92
N PHE A 181 11.50 -6.18 12.48
CA PHE A 181 11.18 -4.76 12.71
C PHE A 181 10.23 -4.51 13.87
N ILE A 182 9.38 -5.49 14.19
CA ILE A 182 8.23 -5.23 15.06
C ILE A 182 8.14 -6.18 16.23
N ARG A 183 8.70 -7.39 16.13
CA ARG A 183 8.58 -8.36 17.22
C ARG A 183 9.34 -7.84 18.44
N GLY A 184 8.63 -7.60 19.54
CA GLY A 184 9.21 -7.02 20.75
C GLY A 184 9.32 -5.50 20.76
N TYR A 185 8.76 -4.79 19.78
CA TYR A 185 8.69 -3.32 19.77
C TYR A 185 7.62 -2.82 20.76
N ASP A 186 6.43 -3.42 20.73
CA ASP A 186 5.32 -3.13 21.63
C ASP A 186 4.42 -4.38 21.80
N SER A 187 4.09 -4.69 23.04
CA SER A 187 3.13 -5.74 23.43
C SER A 187 1.77 -5.65 22.70
N ARG A 188 1.32 -4.43 22.35
CA ARG A 188 0.11 -4.23 21.55
C ARG A 188 0.29 -4.81 20.16
N ILE A 189 1.42 -4.54 19.51
CA ILE A 189 1.65 -4.99 18.14
C ILE A 189 1.83 -6.52 18.08
N ASP A 190 2.52 -7.10 19.06
CA ASP A 190 2.62 -8.56 19.21
C ASP A 190 1.22 -9.21 19.31
N ARG A 191 0.28 -8.55 20.02
CA ARG A 191 -1.11 -9.00 20.13
C ARG A 191 -1.85 -8.92 18.78
N ILE A 192 -1.65 -7.86 18.00
CA ILE A 192 -2.24 -7.72 16.65
C ILE A 192 -1.75 -8.86 15.76
N ILE A 193 -0.45 -9.13 15.75
CA ILE A 193 0.15 -10.22 14.95
C ILE A 193 -0.41 -11.57 15.39
N TYR A 194 -0.46 -11.83 16.69
CA TYR A 194 -1.02 -13.06 17.24
C TYR A 194 -2.48 -13.25 16.83
N ASN A 195 -3.32 -12.21 16.98
CA ASN A 195 -4.72 -12.25 16.59
C ASN A 195 -4.89 -12.48 15.09
N GLY A 196 -4.04 -11.85 14.28
CA GLY A 196 -4.05 -12.01 12.83
C GLY A 196 -3.75 -13.43 12.39
N ILE A 197 -2.63 -13.98 12.87
CA ILE A 197 -2.23 -15.37 12.61
C ILE A 197 -3.30 -16.34 13.13
N SER A 198 -3.87 -16.07 14.31
CA SER A 198 -4.97 -16.87 14.87
C SER A 198 -6.18 -16.91 13.97
N SER A 199 -6.56 -15.77 13.39
CA SER A 199 -7.72 -15.64 12.52
C SER A 199 -7.55 -16.43 11.21
N ILE A 200 -6.32 -16.52 10.69
CA ILE A 200 -6.03 -17.26 9.47
C ILE A 200 -6.02 -18.76 9.72
N LEU A 201 -5.36 -19.20 10.80
CA LEU A 201 -5.19 -20.62 11.12
C LEU A 201 -6.43 -21.24 11.79
N GLY A 202 -7.35 -20.43 12.33
CA GLY A 202 -8.63 -20.90 12.86
C GLY A 202 -8.55 -21.75 14.14
N SER A 203 -7.35 -22.11 14.65
CA SER A 203 -7.22 -22.83 15.92
C SER A 203 -6.01 -22.39 16.76
N LYS A 204 -6.23 -22.24 18.08
CA LYS A 204 -5.15 -21.99 19.07
C LYS A 204 -4.08 -23.10 19.08
N LYS A 205 -4.39 -24.30 18.57
CA LYS A 205 -3.45 -25.44 18.50
C LYS A 205 -2.42 -25.25 17.39
N GLU A 206 -2.81 -24.74 16.23
CA GLU A 206 -1.89 -24.50 15.12
C GLU A 206 -0.89 -23.37 15.44
N ILE A 207 -1.33 -22.35 16.16
CA ILE A 207 -0.44 -21.29 16.65
C ILE A 207 0.58 -21.82 17.65
N LYS A 208 0.16 -22.69 18.60
CA LYS A 208 1.08 -23.32 19.56
C LYS A 208 2.14 -24.19 18.87
N LYS A 209 1.82 -24.82 17.74
CA LYS A 209 2.79 -25.55 16.90
C LYS A 209 3.81 -24.60 16.26
N LEU A 210 3.38 -23.45 15.75
CA LEU A 210 4.29 -22.46 15.17
C LEU A 210 5.23 -21.82 16.22
N ASP A 211 4.74 -21.64 17.44
CA ASP A 211 5.54 -21.17 18.58
C ASP A 211 6.54 -22.21 19.12
N GLY A 212 6.59 -23.43 18.55
CA GLY A 212 7.46 -24.52 19.02
C GLY A 212 7.09 -25.04 20.41
N LYS A 213 5.85 -24.78 20.88
CA LYS A 213 5.35 -25.14 22.22
C LYS A 213 4.58 -26.48 22.23
N LEU A 214 4.73 -27.29 21.18
CA LEU A 214 4.12 -28.60 20.99
C LEU A 214 5.13 -29.60 20.44
#